data_AF-A0A2U2DTW0-F1
#
_entry.id   AF-A0A2U2DTW0-F1
#
_cell.length_a   1.000
_cell.length_b   1.000
_cell.length_c   1.000
_cell.angle_alpha   90.00
_cell.angle_beta   90.00
_cell.angle_gamma   90.00
#
_symmetry.space_group_name_H-M   'P 1'
#
loop_
_entity.id
_entity.type
_entity.pdbx_description
1 polymer ?
#
loop_
_entity_poly.entity_id
_entity_poly.type
_entity_poly.pdbx_seq_one_letter_code
_entity_poly.pdbx_strand_id
1 'polypeptide(L)'
;MENVSHIEIDGGRVTGPTVIEGEFGRRTVPTLIGSFRYFVSVIETDGGRIGMWDGASHEDAVKEAVSLKASFGAARIEDLTGRAA
;
A
#
# COMPACT_ATOMS: atom_id res chain seq x y z
N MET A 1 2.09 24.32 -5.74
CA MET A 1 2.90 23.31 -5.03
C MET A 1 3.10 22.18 -6.01
N GLU A 2 4.34 21.86 -6.35
CA GLU A 2 4.61 20.69 -7.20
C GLU A 2 4.33 19.43 -6.38
N ASN A 3 3.57 18.50 -6.95
CA ASN A 3 3.37 17.19 -6.33
C ASN A 3 4.67 16.40 -6.48
N VAL A 4 5.24 15.98 -5.34
CA VAL A 4 6.44 15.15 -5.30
C VAL A 4 6.05 13.71 -5.00
N SER A 5 6.75 12.77 -5.63
CA SER A 5 6.54 11.36 -5.33
C SER A 5 6.84 11.06 -3.86
N HIS A 6 6.01 10.23 -3.24
CA HIS A 6 6.13 9.83 -1.84
C HIS A 6 5.57 8.41 -1.65
N ILE A 7 5.92 7.79 -0.52
CA ILE A 7 5.36 6.50 -0.12
C ILE A 7 4.25 6.75 0.89
N GLU A 8 3.14 6.03 0.78
CA GLU A 8 2.08 6.03 1.77
C GLU A 8 1.95 4.65 2.42
N ILE A 9 1.77 4.64 3.74
CA ILE A 9 1.35 3.46 4.50
C ILE A 9 -0.08 3.72 4.96
N ASP A 10 -1.01 2.88 4.51
CA ASP A 10 -2.41 2.91 4.93
C ASP A 10 -2.78 1.62 5.68
N GLY A 11 -3.89 1.64 6.41
CA GLY A 11 -4.37 0.51 7.19
C GLY A 11 -5.88 0.44 7.23
N GLY A 12 -6.44 -0.74 7.01
CA GLY A 12 -7.90 -0.88 7.00
C GLY A 12 -8.38 -2.33 7.07
N ARG A 13 -9.68 -2.47 7.34
CA ARG A 13 -10.37 -3.77 7.23
C ARG A 13 -10.68 -4.07 5.76
N VAL A 14 -10.27 -5.23 5.31
CA VAL A 14 -10.54 -5.68 3.94
C VAL A 14 -12.02 -6.01 3.78
N THR A 15 -12.68 -5.37 2.82
CA THR A 15 -14.10 -5.59 2.48
C THR A 15 -14.29 -6.37 1.19
N GLY A 16 -13.29 -6.38 0.29
CA GLY A 16 -13.38 -7.02 -1.02
C GLY A 16 -12.00 -7.39 -1.59
N PRO A 17 -11.44 -8.55 -1.21
CA PRO A 17 -10.13 -8.97 -1.68
C PRO A 17 -10.21 -9.57 -3.08
N THR A 18 -9.45 -9.00 -4.01
CA THR A 18 -9.24 -9.57 -5.34
C THR A 18 -7.75 -9.73 -5.57
N VAL A 19 -7.33 -10.93 -5.94
CA VAL A 19 -5.96 -11.23 -6.36
C VAL A 19 -5.96 -11.43 -7.86
N ILE A 20 -5.02 -10.79 -8.54
CA ILE A 20 -4.78 -10.98 -9.97
C ILE A 20 -3.63 -11.98 -10.10
N GLU A 21 -3.95 -13.17 -10.61
CA GLU A 21 -3.00 -14.25 -10.86
C GLU A 21 -2.64 -14.25 -12.36
N GLY A 22 -1.59 -13.50 -12.71
CA GLY A 22 -1.08 -13.40 -14.09
C GLY A 22 -2.06 -12.76 -15.08
N GLU A 23 -1.97 -13.15 -16.35
CA GLU A 23 -2.75 -12.57 -17.44
C GLU A 23 -4.21 -13.06 -17.48
N PHE A 24 -4.51 -14.22 -16.87
CA PHE A 24 -5.76 -14.94 -17.12
C PHE A 24 -6.65 -15.16 -15.90
N GLY A 25 -6.19 -14.86 -14.69
CA GLY A 25 -6.89 -15.20 -13.46
C GLY A 25 -7.19 -14.00 -12.57
N ARG A 26 -8.45 -13.80 -12.21
CA ARG A 26 -8.83 -13.07 -11.00
C ARG A 26 -9.44 -14.05 -10.03
N ARG A 27 -8.96 -14.08 -8.80
CA ARG A 27 -9.53 -14.90 -7.74
C ARG A 27 -9.85 -14.02 -6.53
N THR A 28 -11.07 -14.19 -6.03
CA THR A 28 -11.43 -13.64 -4.72
C THR A 28 -10.79 -14.50 -3.64
N VAL A 29 -10.30 -13.86 -2.58
CA VAL A 29 -9.70 -14.56 -1.43
C VAL A 29 -10.55 -14.27 -0.19
N PRO A 30 -11.69 -14.98 0.01
CA PRO A 30 -12.65 -14.65 1.06
C PRO A 30 -12.07 -14.66 2.47
N THR A 31 -11.00 -15.43 2.70
CA THR A 31 -10.31 -15.52 3.99
C THR A 31 -9.67 -14.20 4.44
N LEU A 32 -9.48 -13.23 3.52
CA LEU A 32 -8.98 -11.91 3.88
C LEU A 32 -10.10 -10.96 4.33
N ILE A 33 -11.37 -11.24 4.02
CA ILE A 33 -12.49 -10.35 4.39
C ILE A 33 -12.58 -10.20 5.91
N GLY A 34 -12.69 -8.96 6.37
CA GLY A 34 -12.74 -8.60 7.79
C GLY A 34 -11.38 -8.54 8.49
N SER A 35 -10.31 -9.03 7.86
CA SER A 35 -8.95 -8.88 8.39
C SER A 35 -8.48 -7.43 8.28
N PHE A 36 -7.76 -6.95 9.29
CA PHE A 36 -7.05 -5.68 9.20
C PHE A 36 -5.73 -5.91 8.47
N ARG A 37 -5.44 -5.08 7.48
CA ARG A 37 -4.22 -5.13 6.67
C ARG A 37 -3.62 -3.75 6.55
N TYR A 38 -2.31 -3.72 6.46
CA TYR A 38 -1.52 -2.56 6.07
C TYR A 38 -1.23 -2.65 4.58
N PHE A 39 -1.20 -1.50 3.92
CA PHE A 39 -0.93 -1.35 2.50
C PHE A 39 0.16 -0.32 2.32
N VAL A 40 1.15 -0.62 1.49
CA VAL A 40 2.21 0.32 1.12
C VAL A 40 2.07 0.64 -0.35
N SER A 41 1.95 1.93 -0.66
CA SER A 41 1.79 2.43 -2.02
C SER A 41 2.84 3.48 -2.35
N VAL A 42 3.29 3.49 -3.60
CA VAL A 42 4.05 4.60 -4.17
C VAL A 42 3.06 5.56 -4.81
N ILE A 43 3.17 6.83 -4.47
CA ILE A 43 2.43 7.93 -5.10
C ILE A 43 3.37 8.64 -6.05
N GLU A 44 2.99 8.70 -7.32
CA GLU A 44 3.72 9.37 -8.39
C GLU A 44 3.45 10.88 -8.38
N THR A 45 4.26 11.64 -9.11
CA THR A 45 4.16 13.12 -9.15
C THR A 45 2.86 13.61 -9.80
N ASP A 46 2.22 12.78 -10.63
CA ASP A 46 0.92 13.06 -11.24
C ASP A 46 -0.27 12.65 -10.35
N GLY A 47 0.00 12.08 -9.17
CA GLY A 47 -1.01 11.54 -8.26
C GLY A 47 -1.42 10.09 -8.55
N GLY A 48 -0.79 9.43 -9.52
CA GLY A 48 -0.90 7.99 -9.71
C GLY A 48 -0.52 7.22 -8.44
N ARG A 49 -1.26 6.14 -8.14
CA ARG A 49 -1.00 5.28 -6.98
C ARG A 49 -0.69 3.86 -7.47
N ILE A 50 0.45 3.34 -7.05
CA ILE A 50 0.88 1.97 -7.32
C ILE A 50 0.97 1.23 -5.99
N GLY A 51 0.09 0.24 -5.78
CA GLY A 51 0.15 -0.64 -4.62
C GLY A 51 1.34 -1.59 -4.73
N MET A 52 2.27 -1.51 -3.79
CA MET A 52 3.52 -2.27 -3.83
C MET A 52 3.51 -3.46 -2.89
N TRP A 53 2.80 -3.35 -1.76
CA TRP A 53 2.82 -4.38 -0.73
C TRP A 53 1.57 -4.32 0.15
N ASP A 54 1.16 -5.48 0.67
CA ASP A 54 0.16 -5.59 1.72
C ASP A 54 0.52 -6.67 2.76
N GLY A 55 0.15 -6.45 4.02
CA GLY A 55 0.56 -7.31 5.12
C GLY A 55 -0.25 -7.13 6.41
N ALA A 56 -0.03 -8.01 7.38
CA ALA A 56 -0.72 -7.96 8.68
C ALA A 56 0.09 -7.18 9.75
N SER A 57 1.34 -6.83 9.46
CA SER A 57 2.28 -6.21 10.41
C SER A 57 2.59 -4.79 9.99
N HIS A 58 2.36 -3.84 10.91
CA HIS A 58 2.77 -2.44 10.71
C HIS A 58 4.29 -2.31 10.60
N GLU A 59 5.02 -3.05 11.42
CA GLU A 59 6.48 -3.03 11.42
C GLU A 59 7.04 -3.45 10.05
N ASP A 60 6.46 -4.47 9.43
CA ASP A 60 6.88 -4.91 8.10
C ASP A 60 6.46 -3.92 7.01
N ALA A 61 5.31 -3.26 7.16
CA ALA A 61 4.90 -2.16 6.28
C ALA A 61 5.91 -1.00 6.32
N VAL A 62 6.40 -0.65 7.51
CA VAL A 62 7.43 0.39 7.68
C VAL A 62 8.75 -0.02 7.03
N LYS A 63 9.20 -1.27 7.22
CA LYS A 63 10.42 -1.79 6.56
C LYS A 63 10.31 -1.71 5.04
N GLU A 64 9.16 -2.12 4.50
CA GLU A 64 8.91 -2.07 3.06
C GLU A 64 8.89 -0.63 2.55
N ALA A 65 8.22 0.29 3.26
CA ALA A 65 8.18 1.70 2.89
C ALA A 65 9.58 2.34 2.85
N VAL A 66 10.46 1.98 3.80
CA VAL A 66 11.86 2.43 3.80
C VAL A 66 12.62 1.89 2.59
N SER A 67 12.44 0.62 2.25
CA SER A 67 13.03 0.00 1.05
C SER A 67 12.57 0.68 -0.24
N LEU A 68 11.26 0.92 -0.37
CA LEU A 68 10.66 1.56 -1.53
C LEU A 68 11.07 3.02 -1.67
N LYS A 69 11.17 3.78 -0.56
CA LYS A 69 11.65 5.17 -0.60
C LYS A 69 13.03 5.27 -1.26
N ALA A 70 13.94 4.36 -0.92
CA ALA A 70 15.27 4.31 -1.54
C ALA A 70 15.20 3.90 -3.02
N SER A 71 14.38 2.91 -3.34
CA SER A 71 14.29 2.34 -4.69
C SER A 71 13.64 3.28 -5.72
N PHE A 72 12.63 4.03 -5.30
CA PHE A 72 11.88 4.96 -6.14
C PHE A 72 12.36 6.41 -6.03
N GLY A 73 13.36 6.69 -5.17
CA GLY A 73 13.81 8.06 -4.91
C GLY A 73 12.70 8.95 -4.33
N ALA A 74 11.75 8.36 -3.59
CA ALA A 74 10.59 9.06 -3.08
C ALA A 74 11.00 10.12 -2.04
N ALA A 75 10.32 11.28 -2.07
CA ALA A 75 10.70 12.42 -1.25
C ALA A 75 10.50 12.15 0.25
N ARG A 76 9.42 11.44 0.61
CA ARG A 76 9.05 11.13 2.00
C ARG A 76 8.21 9.86 2.11
N ILE A 77 8.03 9.40 3.34
CA ILE A 77 7.04 8.38 3.72
C ILE A 77 5.97 9.08 4.55
N GLU A 78 4.70 8.83 4.23
CA GLU A 78 3.54 9.26 4.99
C GLU A 78 2.87 8.04 5.62
N ASP A 79 2.83 8.00 6.94
CA ASP A 79 2.08 6.97 7.67
C ASP A 79 0.68 7.51 7.99
N LEU A 80 -0.32 6.92 7.34
CA LEU A 80 -1.73 7.31 7.43
C LEU A 80 -2.53 6.40 8.35
N THR A 81 -1.92 5.36 8.93
CA THR A 81 -2.61 4.31 9.71
C THR A 81 -3.32 4.82 10.98
N GLY A 82 -2.99 6.03 11.43
CA GLY A 82 -3.63 6.72 12.55
C GLY A 82 -4.61 7.85 12.16
N ARG A 83 -4.80 8.12 10.87
CA ARG A 83 -5.83 9.06 10.41
C ARG A 83 -7.15 8.32 10.36
N ALA A 84 -8.14 8.82 11.09
CA ALA A 84 -9.51 8.31 10.97
C ALA A 84 -9.95 8.43 9.52
N ALA A 85 -10.29 7.29 8.91
CA ALA A 85 -10.95 7.20 7.62
C ALA A 85 -12.39 7.74 7.70
#